data_AF-A0A1D3TSI1-F1
#
_entry.id   AF-A0A1D3TSI1-F1
#
_cell.length_a   1.000
_cell.length_b   1.000
_cell.length_c   1.000
_cell.angle_alpha   90.00
_cell.angle_beta   90.00
_cell.angle_gamma   90.00
#
_symmetry.space_group_name_H-M   'P 1'
#
loop_
_entity.id
_entity.type
_entity.pdbx_description
1 polymer ?
#
loop_
_entity_poly.entity_id
_entity_poly.type
_entity_poly.pdbx_seq_one_letter_code
_entity_poly.pdbx_strand_id
1 'polypeptide(L)'
;MRLTSLRTSLNALISSLFRGSAQERAFYFCIKICMNIDPCMGSGHILVYAFDVLMEIYRECGYVDRDAAQAIIENNLFGLDIDNRAYQLAYFAVMMKARSYDRRFLTRKIQPNVTAIIETNAISQFYCEGVTNDNEFNKIGEYLIKTYKNAKEVGSLISVEGNDYVEFKEYIDNCNVSGQITMESNNWYSEVMPTMQKVAKQADIMARKYCVVSTNPPYMNKLEGELKKVVIEKYKAYSGDLFSVFMYRNFDYCTKNGYSAFMTPFVWMFIKTYEQLRTYIIEQKSIITLVQMEYSAFEEATVPICSFVLKNGKECKNGLYIKLSEFKGGMEVQRQKVIEALKDKSCNYFYNEK
;
A
#
# COMPACT_ATOMS: atom_id res chain seq x y z
N MET A 1 -1.36 23.32 -14.12
CA MET A 1 -1.25 24.30 -13.02
C MET A 1 -1.36 23.62 -11.63
N ARG A 2 -0.85 22.38 -11.49
CA ARG A 2 -1.29 21.39 -10.48
C ARG A 2 -0.23 20.92 -9.46
N LEU A 3 0.99 21.48 -9.49
CA LEU A 3 2.10 21.05 -8.61
C LEU A 3 2.82 22.22 -7.92
N THR A 4 2.67 23.46 -8.40
CA THR A 4 3.45 24.61 -7.94
C THR A 4 3.15 25.02 -6.50
N SER A 5 1.89 25.01 -6.04
CA SER A 5 1.58 25.38 -4.65
C SER A 5 1.97 24.29 -3.65
N LEU A 6 1.88 23.01 -4.04
CA LEU A 6 2.36 21.88 -3.26
C LEU A 6 3.88 21.88 -3.18
N ARG A 7 4.57 22.20 -4.28
CA ARG A 7 6.01 22.37 -4.33
C ARG A 7 6.49 23.45 -3.36
N THR A 8 5.83 24.61 -3.29
CA THR A 8 6.21 25.65 -2.33
C THR A 8 6.05 25.19 -0.88
N SER A 9 4.94 24.52 -0.54
CA SER A 9 4.68 24.03 0.82
C SER A 9 5.58 22.85 1.21
N LEU A 10 5.85 21.93 0.28
CA LEU A 10 6.75 20.80 0.48
C LEU A 10 8.21 21.28 0.60
N ASN A 11 8.62 22.25 -0.23
CA ASN A 11 9.96 22.83 -0.16
C ASN A 11 10.18 23.63 1.12
N ALA A 12 9.15 24.34 1.62
CA ALA A 12 9.21 24.98 2.93
C ALA A 12 9.30 23.95 4.08
N LEU A 13 8.57 22.84 3.98
CA LEU A 13 8.63 21.75 4.96
C LEU A 13 10.01 21.07 4.95
N ILE A 14 10.52 20.70 3.78
CA ILE A 14 11.82 20.06 3.59
C ILE A 14 12.95 21.00 4.03
N SER A 15 12.98 22.25 3.57
CA SER A 15 14.03 23.22 3.96
C SER A 15 14.04 23.57 5.45
N SER A 16 12.89 23.53 6.13
CA SER A 16 12.83 23.75 7.59
C SER A 16 13.30 22.55 8.42
N LEU A 17 13.26 21.34 7.86
CA LEU A 17 13.67 20.10 8.51
C LEU A 17 15.18 19.81 8.43
N PHE A 18 15.91 20.43 7.49
CA PHE A 18 17.30 20.04 7.19
C PHE A 18 18.27 21.22 7.25
N ARG A 19 19.09 21.28 8.32
CA ARG A 19 20.27 22.16 8.41
C ARG A 19 21.50 21.34 8.84
N GLY A 20 22.28 20.82 7.89
CA GLY A 20 23.63 20.26 8.14
C GLY A 20 23.98 18.99 7.35
N SER A 21 25.27 18.79 7.06
CA SER A 21 25.78 17.74 6.14
C SER A 21 25.64 16.29 6.64
N ALA A 22 25.56 16.07 7.95
CA ALA A 22 25.28 14.75 8.53
C ALA A 22 23.78 14.41 8.51
N GLN A 23 22.92 15.41 8.76
CA GLN A 23 21.46 15.27 8.66
C GLN A 23 21.02 15.06 7.22
N GLU A 24 21.65 15.74 6.26
CA GLU A 24 21.45 15.48 4.84
C GLU A 24 21.73 14.00 4.53
N ARG A 25 22.95 13.48 4.75
CA ARG A 25 23.28 12.08 4.45
C ARG A 25 22.33 11.07 5.11
N ALA A 26 21.90 11.31 6.35
CA ALA A 26 20.91 10.47 7.02
C ALA A 26 19.53 10.53 6.34
N PHE A 27 19.12 11.69 5.83
CA PHE A 27 17.88 11.87 5.07
C PHE A 27 17.92 11.19 3.70
N TYR A 28 19.04 11.29 2.96
CA TYR A 28 19.26 10.55 1.70
C TYR A 28 19.07 9.05 1.89
N PHE A 29 19.60 8.50 2.99
CA PHE A 29 19.42 7.11 3.35
C PHE A 29 17.97 6.80 3.75
N CYS A 30 17.35 7.68 4.54
CA CYS A 30 15.96 7.54 4.99
C CYS A 30 14.96 7.47 3.82
N ILE A 31 15.12 8.31 2.79
CA ILE A 31 14.23 8.32 1.62
C ILE A 31 14.29 7.01 0.86
N LYS A 32 15.48 6.44 0.67
CA LYS A 32 15.63 5.13 0.01
C LYS A 32 14.92 4.00 0.74
N ILE A 33 14.70 4.14 2.04
CA ILE A 33 14.06 3.13 2.90
C ILE A 33 12.60 3.48 3.18
N CYS A 34 12.14 4.68 2.82
CA CYS A 34 10.76 5.10 2.98
C CYS A 34 9.87 4.42 1.93
N MET A 35 9.40 3.23 2.28
CA MET A 35 8.53 2.44 1.42
C MET A 35 7.06 2.85 1.61
N ASN A 36 6.34 2.97 0.51
CA ASN A 36 4.91 3.23 0.44
C ASN A 36 4.20 2.04 -0.22
N ILE A 37 3.19 1.49 0.46
CA ILE A 37 2.32 0.46 -0.09
C ILE A 37 0.88 0.94 -0.24
N ASP A 38 0.26 0.56 -1.36
CA ASP A 38 -1.18 0.52 -1.52
C ASP A 38 -1.68 -0.94 -1.57
N PRO A 39 -2.26 -1.47 -0.47
CA PRO A 39 -2.75 -2.85 -0.40
C PRO A 39 -4.01 -3.11 -1.23
N CYS A 40 -4.66 -2.08 -1.78
CA CYS A 40 -5.83 -2.16 -2.65
C CYS A 40 -5.66 -1.18 -3.83
N MET A 41 -4.58 -1.35 -4.58
CA MET A 41 -4.08 -0.29 -5.47
C MET A 41 -4.99 0.08 -6.64
N GLY A 42 -5.93 -0.78 -7.02
CA GLY A 42 -6.76 -0.61 -8.20
C GLY A 42 -5.90 -0.38 -9.44
N SER A 43 -6.21 0.67 -10.19
CA SER A 43 -5.45 1.10 -11.37
C SER A 43 -4.20 1.93 -11.04
N GLY A 44 -3.77 2.01 -9.78
CA GLY A 44 -2.51 2.62 -9.35
C GLY A 44 -2.53 4.14 -9.21
N HIS A 45 -3.70 4.78 -9.08
CA HIS A 45 -3.80 6.24 -8.98
C HIS A 45 -3.05 6.81 -7.77
N ILE A 46 -3.16 6.16 -6.61
CA ILE A 46 -2.43 6.55 -5.38
C ILE A 46 -0.92 6.38 -5.60
N LEU A 47 -0.49 5.28 -6.23
CA LEU A 47 0.93 5.01 -6.51
C LEU A 47 1.54 6.04 -7.47
N VAL A 48 0.81 6.43 -8.53
CA VAL A 48 1.26 7.47 -9.48
C VAL A 48 1.38 8.82 -8.79
N TYR A 49 0.47 9.15 -7.87
CA TYR A 49 0.56 10.39 -7.09
C TYR A 49 1.72 10.34 -6.09
N ALA A 50 1.92 9.21 -5.41
CA ALA A 50 3.06 8.99 -4.52
C ALA A 50 4.38 9.11 -5.28
N PHE A 51 4.45 8.62 -6.52
CA PHE A 51 5.61 8.82 -7.40
C PHE A 51 5.94 10.31 -7.57
N ASP A 52 4.95 11.16 -7.86
CA ASP A 52 5.19 12.60 -8.04
C ASP A 52 5.72 13.28 -6.78
N VAL A 53 5.17 12.92 -5.62
CA VAL A 53 5.66 13.46 -4.33
C VAL A 53 7.09 13.00 -4.06
N LEU A 54 7.39 11.72 -4.29
CA LEU A 54 8.74 11.18 -4.13
C LEU A 54 9.72 11.83 -5.11
N MET A 55 9.34 12.06 -6.37
CA MET A 55 10.20 12.74 -7.34
C MET A 55 10.64 14.12 -6.84
N GLU A 56 9.73 14.92 -6.29
CA GLU A 56 10.09 16.21 -5.71
C GLU A 56 11.04 16.04 -4.50
N ILE A 57 10.78 15.07 -3.62
CA ILE A 57 11.68 14.77 -2.48
C ILE A 57 13.09 14.38 -2.96
N TYR A 58 13.20 13.50 -3.95
CA TYR A 58 14.47 13.06 -4.53
C TYR A 58 15.22 14.23 -5.22
N ARG A 59 14.51 15.12 -5.90
CA ARG A 59 15.09 16.33 -6.53
C ARG A 59 15.66 17.30 -5.51
N GLU A 60 14.94 17.53 -4.40
CA GLU A 60 15.43 18.34 -3.29
C GLU A 60 16.65 17.69 -2.62
N CYS A 61 16.75 16.37 -2.68
CA CYS A 61 17.97 15.61 -2.36
C CYS A 61 18.95 15.55 -3.54
N GLY A 62 18.95 16.47 -4.49
CA GLY A 62 19.98 16.53 -5.54
C GLY A 62 20.09 15.31 -6.46
N TYR A 63 19.14 14.37 -6.46
CA TYR A 63 19.16 13.26 -7.41
C TYR A 63 18.82 13.77 -8.81
N VAL A 64 19.47 13.18 -9.81
CA VAL A 64 19.08 13.35 -11.21
C VAL A 64 17.75 12.62 -11.43
N ASP A 65 16.82 13.26 -12.15
CA ASP A 65 15.47 12.74 -12.42
C ASP A 65 15.42 11.27 -12.84
N ARG A 66 16.36 10.87 -13.72
CA ARG A 66 16.47 9.50 -14.21
C ARG A 66 16.76 8.50 -13.10
N ASP A 67 17.73 8.83 -12.23
CA ASP A 67 18.19 7.94 -11.18
C ASP A 67 17.17 7.94 -10.02
N ALA A 68 16.50 9.06 -9.78
CA ALA A 68 15.34 9.17 -8.88
C ALA A 68 14.18 8.28 -9.34
N ALA A 69 13.80 8.36 -10.63
CA ALA A 69 12.71 7.56 -11.18
C ALA A 69 12.98 6.05 -11.03
N GLN A 70 14.22 5.61 -11.29
CA GLN A 70 14.63 4.22 -11.06
C GLN A 70 14.51 3.84 -9.57
N ALA A 71 15.08 4.65 -8.67
CA ALA A 71 15.05 4.38 -7.24
C ALA A 71 13.62 4.28 -6.69
N ILE A 72 12.71 5.13 -7.15
CA ILE A 72 11.30 5.15 -6.72
C ILE A 72 10.59 3.84 -7.10
N ILE A 73 10.80 3.36 -8.33
CA ILE A 73 10.18 2.12 -8.82
C ILE A 73 10.71 0.89 -8.09
N GLU A 74 12.02 0.84 -7.86
CA GLU A 74 12.69 -0.33 -7.28
C GLU A 74 12.49 -0.41 -5.76
N ASN A 75 12.48 0.73 -5.06
CA ASN A 75 12.63 0.74 -3.60
C ASN A 75 11.47 1.38 -2.85
N ASN A 76 10.65 2.24 -3.49
CA ASN A 76 9.68 3.04 -2.73
C ASN A 76 8.23 2.64 -2.97
N LEU A 77 7.85 2.18 -4.17
CA LEU A 77 6.44 1.95 -4.51
C LEU A 77 6.08 0.46 -4.52
N PHE A 78 5.08 0.11 -3.71
CA PHE A 78 4.56 -1.23 -3.56
C PHE A 78 3.05 -1.24 -3.74
N GLY A 79 2.50 -2.30 -4.33
CA GLY A 79 1.06 -2.34 -4.59
C GLY A 79 0.51 -3.76 -4.74
N LEU A 80 -0.70 -3.95 -4.23
CA LEU A 80 -1.42 -5.22 -4.29
C LEU A 80 -2.84 -4.98 -4.81
N ASP A 81 -3.30 -5.85 -5.69
CA ASP A 81 -4.72 -5.91 -6.08
C ASP A 81 -5.15 -7.35 -6.37
N ILE A 82 -6.42 -7.67 -6.15
CA ILE A 82 -6.97 -9.00 -6.47
C ILE A 82 -7.31 -9.15 -7.97
N ASP A 83 -7.60 -8.04 -8.67
CA ASP A 83 -7.96 -8.04 -10.08
C ASP A 83 -6.71 -7.90 -10.97
N ASN A 84 -6.53 -8.86 -11.86
CA ASN A 84 -5.40 -8.91 -12.79
C ASN A 84 -5.35 -7.70 -13.75
N ARG A 85 -6.51 -7.18 -14.17
CA ARG A 85 -6.60 -6.03 -15.08
C ARG A 85 -6.26 -4.74 -14.34
N ALA A 86 -6.73 -4.59 -13.10
CA ALA A 86 -6.34 -3.49 -12.22
C ALA A 86 -4.81 -3.45 -12.04
N TYR A 87 -4.21 -4.61 -11.72
CA TYR A 87 -2.75 -4.76 -11.68
C TYR A 87 -2.06 -4.35 -12.98
N GLN A 88 -2.54 -4.81 -14.14
CA GLN A 88 -1.94 -4.43 -15.43
C GLN A 88 -1.99 -2.93 -15.68
N LEU A 89 -3.11 -2.27 -15.34
CA LEU A 89 -3.26 -0.83 -15.44
C LEU A 89 -2.33 -0.08 -14.48
N ALA A 90 -2.24 -0.53 -13.23
CA ALA A 90 -1.32 0.04 -12.24
C ALA A 90 0.14 -0.09 -12.67
N TYR A 91 0.54 -1.29 -13.11
CA TYR A 91 1.86 -1.57 -13.68
C TYR A 91 2.16 -0.61 -14.83
N PHE A 92 1.25 -0.52 -15.81
CA PHE A 92 1.43 0.35 -16.96
C PHE A 92 1.54 1.82 -16.56
N ALA A 93 0.65 2.31 -15.69
CA ALA A 93 0.61 3.71 -15.27
C ALA A 93 1.92 4.12 -14.56
N VAL A 94 2.38 3.29 -13.62
CA VAL A 94 3.62 3.53 -12.86
C VAL A 94 4.86 3.44 -13.77
N MET A 95 4.92 2.45 -14.67
CA MET A 95 6.04 2.32 -15.61
C MET A 95 6.08 3.45 -16.64
N MET A 96 4.93 3.92 -17.13
CA MET A 96 4.85 5.07 -18.02
C MET A 96 5.21 6.37 -17.32
N LYS A 97 4.86 6.48 -16.03
CA LYS A 97 5.27 7.61 -15.19
C LYS A 97 6.79 7.67 -15.04
N ALA A 98 7.45 6.54 -14.77
CA ALA A 98 8.91 6.50 -14.72
C ALA A 98 9.55 6.80 -16.09
N ARG A 99 8.97 6.29 -17.18
CA ARG A 99 9.42 6.58 -18.55
C ARG A 99 9.35 8.06 -18.92
N SER A 100 8.44 8.85 -18.33
CA SER A 100 8.41 10.30 -18.62
C SER A 100 9.67 11.03 -18.11
N TYR A 101 10.41 10.44 -17.18
CA TYR A 101 11.69 10.94 -16.66
C TYR A 101 12.91 10.24 -17.28
N ASP A 102 12.76 9.00 -17.76
CA ASP A 102 13.80 8.28 -18.52
C ASP A 102 13.25 7.64 -19.80
N ARG A 103 13.62 8.16 -20.97
CA ARG A 103 13.19 7.63 -22.27
C ARG A 103 13.56 6.16 -22.48
N ARG A 104 14.64 5.68 -21.86
CA ARG A 104 15.14 4.31 -21.99
C ARG A 104 14.64 3.39 -20.86
N PHE A 105 13.78 3.86 -19.96
CA PHE A 105 13.38 3.15 -18.75
C PHE A 105 12.96 1.69 -19.00
N LEU A 106 12.10 1.47 -19.99
CA LEU A 106 11.56 0.14 -20.32
C LEU A 106 12.63 -0.85 -20.81
N THR A 107 13.76 -0.37 -21.34
CA THR A 107 14.87 -1.22 -21.80
C THR A 107 15.80 -1.65 -20.68
N ARG A 108 15.74 -1.00 -19.51
CA ARG A 108 16.61 -1.29 -18.36
C ARG A 108 16.19 -2.54 -17.57
N LYS A 109 15.10 -3.21 -17.97
CA LYS A 109 14.51 -4.37 -17.28
C LYS A 109 14.16 -4.12 -15.79
N ILE A 110 13.98 -2.86 -15.41
CA ILE A 110 13.52 -2.48 -14.07
C ILE A 110 12.07 -2.95 -13.90
N GLN A 111 11.76 -3.56 -12.76
CA GLN A 111 10.42 -4.04 -12.45
C GLN A 111 9.87 -3.31 -11.20
N PRO A 112 8.60 -2.87 -11.23
CA PRO A 112 7.95 -2.29 -10.05
C PRO A 112 7.56 -3.37 -9.05
N ASN A 113 7.38 -2.99 -7.78
CA ASN A 113 6.88 -3.89 -6.73
C ASN A 113 5.35 -3.88 -6.61
N VAL A 114 4.67 -3.87 -7.76
CA VAL A 114 3.22 -4.08 -7.85
C VAL A 114 2.95 -5.53 -8.27
N THR A 115 1.94 -6.15 -7.68
CA THR A 115 1.53 -7.52 -8.04
C THR A 115 0.02 -7.70 -7.93
N ALA A 116 -0.52 -8.52 -8.84
CA ALA A 116 -1.84 -9.10 -8.63
C ALA A 116 -1.75 -10.22 -7.59
N ILE A 117 -2.80 -10.42 -6.81
CA ILE A 117 -2.89 -11.51 -5.86
C ILE A 117 -3.18 -12.80 -6.61
N ILE A 118 -2.25 -13.74 -6.46
CA ILE A 118 -2.29 -15.06 -7.08
C ILE A 118 -2.61 -16.08 -6.00
N GLU A 119 -3.45 -17.03 -6.38
CA GLU A 119 -3.81 -18.19 -5.57
C GLU A 119 -3.10 -19.44 -6.06
N THR A 120 -2.91 -20.39 -5.15
CA THR A 120 -2.13 -21.61 -5.35
C THR A 120 -3.03 -22.85 -5.50
N ASN A 121 -4.31 -22.65 -5.80
CA ASN A 121 -5.33 -23.72 -5.84
C ASN A 121 -4.99 -24.88 -6.80
N ALA A 122 -4.23 -24.60 -7.87
CA ALA A 122 -3.82 -25.59 -8.86
C ALA A 122 -2.57 -26.38 -8.47
N ILE A 123 -1.88 -26.00 -7.38
CA ILE A 123 -0.62 -26.61 -6.95
C ILE A 123 -0.91 -27.49 -5.74
N SER A 124 -0.63 -28.78 -5.86
CA SER A 124 -0.83 -29.75 -4.78
C SER A 124 0.30 -29.72 -3.75
N GLN A 125 1.54 -29.59 -4.21
CA GLN A 125 2.75 -29.60 -3.40
C GLN A 125 3.87 -28.82 -4.11
N PHE A 126 4.82 -28.31 -3.32
CA PHE A 126 6.01 -27.64 -3.82
C PHE A 126 7.15 -28.63 -4.03
N TYR A 127 7.31 -29.61 -3.13
CA TYR A 127 8.39 -30.59 -3.21
C TYR A 127 8.35 -31.40 -4.52
N CYS A 128 9.49 -31.50 -5.19
CA CYS A 128 9.69 -32.36 -6.34
C CYS A 128 11.06 -33.05 -6.25
N GLU A 129 11.04 -34.38 -6.21
CA GLU A 129 12.25 -35.21 -6.08
C GLU A 129 13.21 -34.95 -7.25
N GLY A 130 14.49 -34.73 -6.93
CA GLY A 130 15.52 -34.43 -7.93
C GLY A 130 15.44 -33.03 -8.55
N VAL A 131 14.52 -32.18 -8.08
CA VAL A 131 14.42 -30.76 -8.49
C VAL A 131 14.64 -29.84 -7.30
N THR A 132 13.93 -30.09 -6.20
CA THR A 132 13.94 -29.24 -5.00
C THR A 132 14.67 -29.93 -3.85
N ASN A 133 15.95 -29.59 -3.65
CA ASN A 133 16.84 -30.32 -2.74
C ASN A 133 17.02 -29.68 -1.36
N ASP A 134 16.54 -28.45 -1.15
CA ASP A 134 16.67 -27.76 0.13
C ASP A 134 15.42 -27.94 1.01
N ASN A 135 15.59 -28.62 2.15
CA ASN A 135 14.48 -28.92 3.05
C ASN A 135 13.84 -27.68 3.70
N GLU A 136 14.60 -26.61 3.96
CA GLU A 136 14.06 -25.39 4.57
C GLU A 136 13.25 -24.59 3.55
N PHE A 137 13.78 -24.42 2.34
CA PHE A 137 13.02 -23.77 1.27
C PHE A 137 11.81 -24.58 0.81
N ASN A 138 11.88 -25.92 0.87
CA ASN A 138 10.72 -26.76 0.59
C ASN A 138 9.59 -26.51 1.60
N LYS A 139 9.90 -26.37 2.90
CA LYS A 139 8.90 -25.99 3.91
C LYS A 139 8.28 -24.62 3.62
N ILE A 140 9.09 -23.64 3.20
CA ILE A 140 8.60 -22.32 2.79
C ILE A 140 7.64 -22.44 1.60
N GLY A 141 7.99 -23.23 0.59
CA GLY A 141 7.13 -23.49 -0.57
C GLY A 141 5.78 -24.10 -0.19
N GLU A 142 5.78 -25.14 0.65
CA GLU A 142 4.54 -25.77 1.13
C GLU A 142 3.68 -24.81 1.98
N TYR A 143 4.34 -24.04 2.84
CA TYR A 143 3.68 -22.99 3.62
C TYR A 143 2.97 -21.97 2.72
N LEU A 144 3.64 -21.50 1.67
CA LEU A 144 3.08 -20.52 0.74
C LEU A 144 1.92 -21.10 -0.08
N ILE A 145 2.00 -22.37 -0.52
CA ILE A 145 0.89 -23.07 -1.18
C ILE A 145 -0.34 -23.12 -0.28
N LYS A 146 -0.17 -23.44 1.00
CA LYS A 146 -1.28 -23.47 1.95
C LYS A 146 -1.82 -22.06 2.24
N THR A 147 -0.94 -21.09 2.41
CA THR A 147 -1.28 -19.70 2.79
C THR A 147 -2.07 -18.98 1.70
N TYR A 148 -1.72 -19.23 0.43
CA TYR A 148 -2.38 -18.59 -0.71
C TYR A 148 -3.48 -19.43 -1.37
N LYS A 149 -3.94 -20.47 -0.68
CA LYS A 149 -5.15 -21.19 -1.09
C LYS A 149 -6.35 -20.23 -1.01
N ASN A 150 -7.12 -20.13 -2.09
CA ASN A 150 -8.23 -19.19 -2.26
C ASN A 150 -7.85 -17.71 -2.03
N ALA A 151 -6.60 -17.34 -2.33
CA ALA A 151 -6.10 -16.00 -2.04
C ALA A 151 -6.87 -14.88 -2.71
N LYS A 152 -7.52 -15.14 -3.85
CA LYS A 152 -8.30 -14.12 -4.57
C LYS A 152 -9.59 -13.70 -3.86
N GLU A 153 -10.14 -14.54 -2.99
CA GLU A 153 -11.29 -14.15 -2.17
C GLU A 153 -10.89 -13.25 -1.00
N VAL A 154 -9.72 -13.51 -0.40
CA VAL A 154 -9.26 -12.84 0.82
C VAL A 154 -8.45 -11.58 0.52
N GLY A 155 -7.66 -11.62 -0.55
CA GLY A 155 -6.80 -10.53 -0.98
C GLY A 155 -5.69 -10.20 0.00
N SER A 156 -5.35 -8.92 0.13
CA SER A 156 -4.23 -8.42 0.94
C SER A 156 -4.48 -8.48 2.45
N LEU A 157 -5.61 -9.05 2.89
CA LEU A 157 -5.88 -9.41 4.29
C LEU A 157 -5.14 -10.67 4.74
N ILE A 158 -4.58 -11.46 3.81
CA ILE A 158 -3.77 -12.63 4.16
C ILE A 158 -2.58 -12.16 5.00
N SER A 159 -2.32 -12.89 6.08
CA SER A 159 -1.16 -12.67 6.94
C SER A 159 -0.06 -13.66 6.54
N VAL A 160 1.10 -13.11 6.20
CA VAL A 160 2.27 -13.88 5.75
C VAL A 160 3.35 -13.79 6.82
N GLU A 161 3.98 -14.91 7.12
CA GLU A 161 5.07 -15.01 8.09
C GLU A 161 6.35 -14.36 7.54
N GLY A 162 7.22 -13.90 8.44
CA GLY A 162 8.51 -13.33 8.03
C GLY A 162 9.51 -14.42 7.70
N ASN A 163 9.72 -14.70 6.40
CA ASN A 163 10.77 -15.57 5.88
C ASN A 163 11.62 -14.83 4.84
N ASP A 164 12.78 -15.37 4.47
CA ASP A 164 13.60 -14.81 3.40
C ASP A 164 13.05 -15.21 2.02
N TYR A 165 12.08 -14.42 1.54
CA TYR A 165 11.44 -14.65 0.25
C TYR A 165 12.32 -14.23 -0.94
N VAL A 166 13.38 -13.45 -0.71
CA VAL A 166 14.34 -13.08 -1.74
C VAL A 166 15.23 -14.29 -2.03
N GLU A 167 15.83 -14.86 -0.99
CA GLU A 167 16.65 -16.07 -1.11
C GLU A 167 15.81 -17.27 -1.59
N PHE A 168 14.57 -17.41 -1.12
CA PHE A 168 13.66 -18.44 -1.63
C PHE A 168 13.40 -18.31 -3.13
N LYS A 169 13.24 -17.08 -3.64
CA LYS A 169 13.07 -16.86 -5.09
C LYS A 169 14.35 -17.23 -5.85
N GLU A 170 15.52 -16.85 -5.33
CA GLU A 170 16.82 -17.23 -5.92
C GLU A 170 17.00 -18.76 -5.92
N TYR A 171 16.57 -19.45 -4.88
CA TYR A 171 16.55 -20.91 -4.83
C TYR A 171 15.68 -21.49 -5.94
N ILE A 172 14.43 -21.00 -6.10
CA ILE A 172 13.53 -21.44 -7.19
C ILE A 172 14.18 -21.22 -8.55
N ASP A 173 14.80 -20.05 -8.77
CA ASP A 173 15.45 -19.70 -10.04
C ASP A 173 16.64 -20.62 -10.37
N ASN A 174 17.24 -21.26 -9.36
CA ASN A 174 18.38 -22.16 -9.48
C ASN A 174 18.02 -23.66 -9.42
N CYS A 175 16.75 -24.01 -9.18
CA CYS A 175 16.29 -25.39 -9.19
C CYS A 175 16.51 -26.04 -10.56
N ASN A 176 17.32 -27.09 -10.63
CA ASN A 176 17.64 -27.83 -11.85
C ASN A 176 17.41 -29.33 -11.65
N VAL A 177 16.96 -30.04 -12.69
CA VAL A 177 16.78 -31.50 -12.63
C VAL A 177 18.14 -32.17 -12.47
N SER A 178 18.36 -32.84 -11.35
CA SER A 178 19.48 -33.77 -11.19
C SER A 178 19.05 -35.17 -11.65
N GLY A 179 19.11 -35.46 -12.95
CA GLY A 179 18.82 -36.79 -13.49
C GLY A 179 17.90 -36.80 -14.72
N GLN A 180 17.09 -37.86 -14.86
CA GLN A 180 16.14 -38.00 -15.96
C GLN A 180 14.92 -37.09 -15.76
N ILE A 181 14.51 -36.42 -16.84
CA ILE A 181 13.31 -35.59 -16.85
C ILE A 181 12.08 -36.50 -16.75
N THR A 182 11.36 -36.40 -15.63
CA THR A 182 10.07 -37.05 -15.41
C THR A 182 8.92 -36.11 -15.80
N MET A 183 7.72 -36.66 -15.98
CA MET A 183 6.51 -35.85 -16.20
C MET A 183 6.25 -34.88 -15.04
N GLU A 184 6.56 -35.29 -13.81
CA GLU A 184 6.44 -34.47 -12.61
C GLU A 184 7.41 -33.29 -12.63
N SER A 185 8.68 -33.54 -12.96
CA SER A 185 9.69 -32.48 -13.08
C SER A 185 9.29 -31.46 -14.16
N ASN A 186 8.80 -31.93 -15.32
CA ASN A 186 8.31 -31.04 -16.38
C ASN A 186 7.14 -30.16 -15.92
N ASN A 187 6.14 -30.75 -15.25
CA ASN A 187 5.01 -30.01 -14.69
C ASN A 187 5.47 -28.97 -13.65
N TRP A 188 6.48 -29.31 -12.84
CA TRP A 188 7.05 -28.38 -11.88
C TRP A 188 7.64 -27.15 -12.56
N TYR A 189 8.41 -27.31 -13.64
CA TYR A 189 8.96 -26.16 -14.38
C TYR A 189 7.93 -25.34 -15.13
N SER A 190 6.90 -25.97 -15.70
CA SER A 190 5.91 -25.26 -16.52
C SER A 190 4.86 -24.54 -15.69
N GLU A 191 4.47 -25.09 -14.54
CA GLU A 191 3.33 -24.60 -13.74
C GLU A 191 3.73 -24.12 -12.34
N VAL A 192 4.49 -24.93 -11.59
CA VAL A 192 4.82 -24.65 -10.19
C VAL A 192 5.85 -23.54 -10.09
N MET A 193 6.99 -23.65 -10.76
CA MET A 193 8.09 -22.68 -10.72
C MET A 193 7.62 -21.24 -11.07
N PRO A 194 6.92 -20.99 -12.19
CA PRO A 194 6.55 -19.62 -12.57
C PRO A 194 5.49 -19.03 -11.63
N THR A 195 4.62 -19.87 -11.07
CA THR A 195 3.63 -19.45 -10.07
C THR A 195 4.31 -19.12 -8.75
N MET A 196 5.22 -19.99 -8.30
CA MET A 196 5.92 -19.82 -7.03
C MET A 196 6.90 -18.64 -7.04
N GLN A 197 7.50 -18.29 -8.18
CA GLN A 197 8.27 -17.04 -8.34
C GLN A 197 7.41 -15.80 -8.08
N LYS A 198 6.17 -15.78 -8.60
CA LYS A 198 5.24 -14.66 -8.38
C LYS A 198 4.73 -14.64 -6.95
N VAL A 199 4.41 -15.81 -6.39
CA VAL A 199 3.98 -15.98 -5.00
C VAL A 199 5.09 -15.57 -4.03
N ALA A 200 6.36 -15.86 -4.31
CA ALA A 200 7.49 -15.41 -3.49
C ALA A 200 7.58 -13.87 -3.46
N LYS A 201 7.45 -13.21 -4.62
CA LYS A 201 7.40 -11.74 -4.69
C LYS A 201 6.20 -11.17 -3.91
N GLN A 202 5.03 -11.80 -4.05
CA GLN A 202 3.83 -11.41 -3.30
C GLN A 202 4.03 -11.56 -1.78
N ALA A 203 4.64 -12.66 -1.35
CA ALA A 203 4.95 -12.92 0.05
C ALA A 203 5.94 -11.90 0.61
N ASP A 204 6.99 -11.57 -0.14
CA ASP A 204 7.95 -10.53 0.21
C ASP A 204 7.25 -9.18 0.45
N ILE A 205 6.36 -8.76 -0.46
CA ILE A 205 5.60 -7.53 -0.32
C ILE A 205 4.67 -7.59 0.92
N MET A 206 4.01 -8.72 1.15
CA MET A 206 3.02 -8.87 2.23
C MET A 206 3.63 -9.10 3.62
N ALA A 207 4.88 -9.56 3.72
CA ALA A 207 5.58 -9.77 4.98
C ALA A 207 6.29 -8.49 5.49
N ARG A 208 6.57 -7.54 4.60
CA ARG A 208 7.25 -6.27 4.91
C ARG A 208 6.41 -5.29 5.73
N LYS A 209 7.11 -4.31 6.31
CA LYS A 209 6.52 -3.12 6.94
C LYS A 209 6.90 -1.87 6.14
N TYR A 210 6.01 -0.89 6.13
CA TYR A 210 6.06 0.30 5.28
C TYR A 210 5.96 1.58 6.12
N CYS A 211 6.72 2.60 5.75
CA CYS A 211 6.66 3.90 6.42
C CYS A 211 5.32 4.59 6.16
N VAL A 212 4.76 4.37 4.97
CA VAL A 212 3.47 4.90 4.54
C VAL A 212 2.61 3.77 3.98
N VAL A 213 1.36 3.69 4.43
CA VAL A 213 0.35 2.78 3.87
C VAL A 213 -0.82 3.63 3.39
N SER A 214 -1.00 3.79 2.08
CA SER A 214 -2.04 4.67 1.52
C SER A 214 -3.01 3.86 0.69
N THR A 215 -4.32 3.93 0.97
CA THR A 215 -5.27 3.15 0.18
C THR A 215 -6.68 3.74 0.14
N ASN A 216 -7.40 3.42 -0.93
CA ASN A 216 -8.85 3.51 -1.01
C ASN A 216 -9.39 2.07 -0.91
N PRO A 217 -9.67 1.57 0.30
CA PRO A 217 -10.02 0.16 0.48
C PRO A 217 -11.42 -0.13 -0.10
N PRO A 218 -11.76 -1.39 -0.40
CA PRO A 218 -13.09 -1.77 -0.88
C PRO A 218 -14.17 -1.49 0.17
N TYR A 219 -15.33 -0.99 -0.27
CA TYR A 219 -16.50 -0.71 0.58
C TYR A 219 -17.54 -1.80 0.39
N MET A 220 -17.64 -2.70 1.36
CA MET A 220 -18.53 -3.87 1.26
C MET A 220 -18.82 -4.46 2.63
N ASN A 221 -20.09 -4.52 3.00
CA ASN A 221 -20.55 -5.16 4.23
C ASN A 221 -21.01 -6.63 4.04
N LYS A 222 -21.29 -7.04 2.80
CA LYS A 222 -21.71 -8.40 2.47
C LYS A 222 -20.50 -9.31 2.27
N LEU A 223 -20.02 -9.89 3.37
CA LEU A 223 -18.93 -10.85 3.35
C LEU A 223 -19.46 -12.27 3.11
N GLU A 224 -18.85 -13.01 2.19
CA GLU A 224 -19.21 -14.38 1.83
C GLU A 224 -17.94 -15.27 1.73
N GLY A 225 -18.12 -16.58 1.54
CA GLY A 225 -17.02 -17.50 1.24
C GLY A 225 -15.90 -17.55 2.27
N GLU A 226 -14.66 -17.71 1.77
CA GLU A 226 -13.45 -17.73 2.60
C GLU A 226 -13.16 -16.36 3.22
N LEU A 227 -13.48 -15.27 2.51
CA LEU A 227 -13.35 -13.91 3.04
C LEU A 227 -14.09 -13.74 4.37
N LYS A 228 -15.36 -14.18 4.44
CA LYS A 228 -16.15 -14.11 5.68
C LYS A 228 -15.49 -14.89 6.80
N LYS A 229 -14.98 -16.09 6.53
CA LYS A 229 -14.32 -16.93 7.54
C LYS A 229 -13.10 -16.20 8.13
N VAL A 230 -12.21 -15.72 7.28
CA VAL A 230 -11.00 -14.99 7.69
C VAL A 230 -11.35 -13.73 8.48
N VAL A 231 -12.32 -12.94 8.00
CA VAL A 231 -12.71 -11.70 8.67
C VAL A 231 -13.31 -11.96 10.05
N ILE A 232 -14.17 -12.97 10.20
CA ILE A 232 -14.79 -13.29 11.49
C ILE A 232 -13.78 -13.94 12.45
N GLU A 233 -12.84 -14.73 11.95
CA GLU A 233 -11.81 -15.36 12.78
C GLU A 233 -10.80 -14.33 13.32
N LYS A 234 -10.30 -13.44 12.45
CA LYS A 234 -9.18 -12.54 12.78
C LYS A 234 -9.58 -11.10 13.10
N TYR A 235 -10.70 -10.63 12.56
CA TYR A 235 -11.07 -9.21 12.54
C TYR A 235 -12.50 -8.93 13.02
N LYS A 236 -13.10 -9.84 13.81
CA LYS A 236 -14.49 -9.74 14.29
C LYS A 236 -14.86 -8.39 14.90
N ALA A 237 -13.95 -7.79 15.68
CA ALA A 237 -14.15 -6.48 16.31
C ALA A 237 -14.30 -5.32 15.30
N TYR A 238 -13.82 -5.52 14.07
CA TYR A 238 -13.71 -4.52 13.02
C TYR A 238 -14.48 -4.92 11.75
N SER A 239 -15.30 -5.97 11.80
CA SER A 239 -15.94 -6.60 10.63
C SER A 239 -17.24 -5.93 10.18
N GLY A 240 -17.49 -4.67 10.56
CA GLY A 240 -18.70 -3.94 10.16
C GLY A 240 -18.78 -3.70 8.66
N ASP A 241 -17.64 -3.42 8.05
CA ASP A 241 -17.44 -3.30 6.61
C ASP A 241 -15.99 -3.70 6.27
N LEU A 242 -15.72 -4.08 5.03
CA LEU A 242 -14.38 -4.42 4.59
C LEU A 242 -13.41 -3.21 4.71
N PHE A 243 -13.87 -1.98 4.52
CA PHE A 243 -13.00 -0.81 4.71
C PHE A 243 -12.47 -0.70 6.15
N SER A 244 -13.28 -1.04 7.16
CA SER A 244 -12.87 -0.97 8.57
C SER A 244 -11.89 -2.08 8.94
N VAL A 245 -12.02 -3.24 8.31
CA VAL A 245 -11.04 -4.33 8.41
C VAL A 245 -9.71 -3.87 7.82
N PHE A 246 -9.71 -3.22 6.65
CA PHE A 246 -8.50 -2.67 6.03
C PHE A 246 -7.88 -1.54 6.84
N MET A 247 -8.67 -0.68 7.48
CA MET A 247 -8.14 0.34 8.40
C MET A 247 -7.31 -0.32 9.51
N TYR A 248 -7.81 -1.39 10.12
CA TYR A 248 -7.09 -2.13 11.14
C TYR A 248 -5.86 -2.85 10.55
N ARG A 249 -6.04 -3.61 9.45
CA ARG A 249 -4.97 -4.37 8.80
C ARG A 249 -3.81 -3.47 8.34
N ASN A 250 -4.08 -2.26 7.89
CA ASN A 250 -3.05 -1.34 7.43
C ASN A 250 -2.11 -0.90 8.55
N PHE A 251 -2.50 -0.98 9.83
CA PHE A 251 -1.56 -0.76 10.94
C PHE A 251 -0.55 -1.90 11.07
N ASP A 252 -0.90 -3.11 10.64
CA ASP A 252 0.07 -4.20 10.56
C ASP A 252 1.05 -3.95 9.43
N TYR A 253 0.64 -3.44 8.27
CA TYR A 253 1.60 -3.07 7.22
C TYR A 253 2.46 -1.88 7.61
N CYS A 254 1.97 -0.99 8.46
CA CYS A 254 2.66 0.25 8.80
C CYS A 254 3.75 0.03 9.86
N THR A 255 4.93 0.62 9.68
CA THR A 255 5.98 0.64 10.70
C THR A 255 5.50 1.41 11.95
N LYS A 256 6.10 1.14 13.11
CA LYS A 256 5.87 1.97 14.30
C LYS A 256 6.17 3.44 13.98
N ASN A 257 5.28 4.35 14.36
CA ASN A 257 5.32 5.78 14.03
C ASN A 257 5.22 6.13 12.53
N GLY A 258 4.97 5.16 11.65
CA GLY A 258 4.61 5.41 10.26
C GLY A 258 3.19 5.98 10.13
N TYR A 259 2.76 6.22 8.89
CA TYR A 259 1.47 6.85 8.60
C TYR A 259 0.62 5.98 7.70
N SER A 260 -0.66 5.83 8.06
CA SER A 260 -1.66 5.19 7.22
C SER A 260 -2.66 6.23 6.74
N ALA A 261 -2.78 6.41 5.42
CA ALA A 261 -3.68 7.38 4.80
C ALA A 261 -4.83 6.66 4.10
N PHE A 262 -6.03 7.19 4.24
CA PHE A 262 -7.24 6.53 3.76
C PHE A 262 -8.20 7.49 3.06
N MET A 263 -8.99 6.91 2.16
CA MET A 263 -10.24 7.46 1.67
C MET A 263 -11.33 6.43 1.94
N THR A 264 -12.28 6.72 2.82
CA THR A 264 -13.34 5.76 3.24
C THR A 264 -14.68 6.46 3.45
N PRO A 265 -15.79 5.72 3.54
CA PRO A 265 -17.04 6.26 4.05
C PRO A 265 -16.82 6.81 5.46
N PHE A 266 -17.44 7.94 5.80
CA PHE A 266 -17.21 8.58 7.11
C PHE A 266 -18.01 7.96 8.27
N VAL A 267 -18.84 6.95 8.00
CA VAL A 267 -19.76 6.34 8.98
C VAL A 267 -19.04 5.76 10.20
N TRP A 268 -17.76 5.39 10.05
CA TRP A 268 -16.93 4.89 11.16
C TRP A 268 -16.73 5.90 12.28
N MET A 269 -16.92 7.19 12.02
CA MET A 269 -16.81 8.23 13.05
C MET A 269 -18.03 8.27 13.99
N PHE A 270 -19.20 7.78 13.55
CA PHE A 270 -20.46 8.09 14.23
C PHE A 270 -21.21 6.87 14.78
N ILE A 271 -21.29 5.77 14.02
CA ILE A 271 -22.22 4.68 14.37
C ILE A 271 -21.61 3.65 15.33
N LYS A 272 -22.47 2.98 16.11
CA LYS A 272 -22.08 2.00 17.13
C LYS A 272 -21.27 0.82 16.57
N THR A 273 -21.54 0.40 15.33
CA THR A 273 -20.83 -0.70 14.66
C THR A 273 -19.31 -0.56 14.70
N TYR A 274 -18.79 0.68 14.65
CA TYR A 274 -17.35 0.96 14.60
C TYR A 274 -16.79 1.48 15.93
N GLU A 275 -17.51 1.30 17.04
CA GLU A 275 -17.07 1.74 18.37
C GLU A 275 -15.73 1.12 18.76
N GLN A 276 -15.57 -0.20 18.61
CA GLN A 276 -14.31 -0.89 18.90
C GLN A 276 -13.14 -0.38 18.05
N LEU A 277 -13.39 -0.07 16.77
CA LEU A 277 -12.38 0.53 15.90
C LEU A 277 -11.96 1.92 16.40
N ARG A 278 -12.92 2.78 16.76
CA ARG A 278 -12.64 4.11 17.30
C ARG A 278 -11.85 4.03 18.60
N THR A 279 -12.26 3.16 19.53
CA THR A 279 -11.54 2.93 20.79
C THR A 279 -10.10 2.51 20.51
N TYR A 280 -9.88 1.54 19.61
CA TYR A 280 -8.53 1.13 19.22
C TYR A 280 -7.69 2.27 18.64
N ILE A 281 -8.25 3.08 17.74
CA ILE A 281 -7.56 4.23 17.14
C ILE A 281 -7.20 5.26 18.21
N ILE A 282 -8.15 5.63 19.08
CA ILE A 282 -7.93 6.64 20.13
C ILE A 282 -6.92 6.12 21.16
N GLU A 283 -6.97 4.86 21.55
CA GLU A 283 -6.14 4.29 22.60
C GLU A 283 -4.74 3.89 22.13
N GLN A 284 -4.56 3.50 20.86
CA GLN A 284 -3.29 2.92 20.38
C GLN A 284 -2.64 3.73 19.25
N LYS A 285 -3.41 4.58 18.56
CA LYS A 285 -3.00 5.32 17.36
C LYS A 285 -3.25 6.81 17.58
N SER A 286 -3.16 7.61 16.53
CA SER A 286 -3.53 9.03 16.55
C SER A 286 -4.03 9.50 15.19
N ILE A 287 -5.07 10.34 15.19
CA ILE A 287 -5.56 11.00 13.97
C ILE A 287 -4.73 12.26 13.77
N ILE A 288 -4.04 12.36 12.63
CA ILE A 288 -3.13 13.46 12.33
C ILE A 288 -3.84 14.53 11.52
N THR A 289 -4.56 14.11 10.50
CA THR A 289 -5.39 14.99 9.67
C THR A 289 -6.68 14.29 9.28
N LEU A 290 -7.78 15.03 9.17
CA LEU A 290 -9.04 14.52 8.64
C LEU A 290 -9.79 15.61 7.87
N VAL A 291 -10.25 15.27 6.68
CA VAL A 291 -11.15 16.09 5.87
C VAL A 291 -12.46 15.30 5.71
N GLN A 292 -13.51 15.78 6.37
CA GLN A 292 -14.87 15.29 6.15
C GLN A 292 -15.47 16.06 4.99
N MET A 293 -15.69 15.38 3.86
CA MET A 293 -16.24 16.02 2.67
C MET A 293 -17.75 16.21 2.79
N GLU A 294 -18.31 17.07 1.94
CA GLU A 294 -19.76 17.15 1.74
C GLU A 294 -20.31 15.83 1.17
N TYR A 295 -21.55 15.50 1.54
CA TYR A 295 -22.17 14.19 1.31
C TYR A 295 -22.13 13.76 -0.17
N SER A 296 -22.37 14.68 -1.09
CA SER A 296 -22.45 14.44 -2.53
C SER A 296 -21.27 15.05 -3.29
N ALA A 297 -20.18 15.40 -2.59
CA ALA A 297 -19.04 16.06 -3.24
C ALA A 297 -18.32 15.16 -4.25
N PHE A 298 -18.31 13.85 -4.01
CA PHE A 298 -17.65 12.86 -4.83
C PHE A 298 -18.70 12.10 -5.64
N GLU A 299 -18.99 12.58 -6.84
CA GLU A 299 -20.09 12.09 -7.69
C GLU A 299 -19.96 10.60 -8.05
N GLU A 300 -18.73 10.08 -8.09
CA GLU A 300 -18.45 8.68 -8.39
C GLU A 300 -18.74 7.74 -7.21
N ALA A 301 -18.92 8.26 -5.98
CA ALA A 301 -19.27 7.46 -4.81
C ALA A 301 -20.75 7.58 -4.46
N THR A 302 -21.35 6.44 -4.13
CA THR A 302 -22.73 6.36 -3.62
C THR A 302 -22.82 6.54 -2.10
N VAL A 303 -21.70 6.79 -1.43
CA VAL A 303 -21.56 6.87 0.02
C VAL A 303 -20.73 8.10 0.38
N PRO A 304 -20.99 8.72 1.54
CA PRO A 304 -20.33 9.97 1.88
C PRO A 304 -18.91 9.72 2.42
N ILE A 305 -17.93 10.36 1.79
CA ILE A 305 -16.51 10.05 1.96
C ILE A 305 -15.81 11.03 2.90
N CYS A 306 -14.77 10.54 3.56
CA CYS A 306 -13.74 11.35 4.20
C CYS A 306 -12.35 10.88 3.77
N SER A 307 -11.36 11.75 3.89
CA SER A 307 -9.96 11.38 3.77
C SER A 307 -9.20 11.78 5.02
N PHE A 308 -8.34 10.90 5.51
CA PHE A 308 -7.65 11.11 6.78
C PHE A 308 -6.33 10.36 6.84
N VAL A 309 -5.47 10.81 7.76
CA VAL A 309 -4.16 10.21 8.04
C VAL A 309 -4.10 9.82 9.50
N LEU A 310 -3.73 8.57 9.75
CA LEU A 310 -3.52 8.01 11.08
C LEU A 310 -2.03 7.72 11.28
N LYS A 311 -1.48 8.04 12.44
CA LYS A 311 -0.13 7.63 12.83
C LYS A 311 -0.20 6.27 13.52
N ASN A 312 0.71 5.37 13.19
CA ASN A 312 0.84 4.07 13.84
C ASN A 312 1.58 4.17 15.18
N GLY A 313 0.99 4.91 16.10
CA GLY A 313 1.53 5.24 17.41
C GLY A 313 0.85 6.48 17.96
N LYS A 314 1.30 6.90 19.14
CA LYS A 314 0.78 8.11 19.80
C LYS A 314 1.41 9.39 19.24
N GLU A 315 0.61 10.44 19.21
CA GLU A 315 1.01 11.80 18.92
C GLU A 315 0.71 12.70 20.11
N CYS A 316 1.61 13.65 20.38
CA CYS A 316 1.43 14.61 21.47
C CYS A 316 0.80 15.92 20.95
N LYS A 317 0.91 16.17 19.66
CA LYS A 317 0.31 17.32 18.97
C LYS A 317 -1.17 17.04 18.67
N ASN A 318 -1.93 18.12 18.63
CA ASN A 318 -3.32 18.10 18.18
C ASN A 318 -3.40 17.70 16.70
N GLY A 319 -4.42 16.94 16.35
CA GLY A 319 -4.80 16.63 14.98
C GLY A 319 -5.48 17.82 14.30
N LEU A 320 -5.40 17.86 12.97
CA LEU A 320 -6.01 18.90 12.15
C LEU A 320 -7.26 18.38 11.45
N TYR A 321 -8.41 18.99 11.70
CA TYR A 321 -9.69 18.52 11.16
C TYR A 321 -10.35 19.62 10.33
N ILE A 322 -10.86 19.27 9.15
CA ILE A 322 -11.59 20.17 8.27
C ILE A 322 -12.96 19.56 7.99
N LYS A 323 -14.03 20.25 8.39
CA LYS A 323 -15.41 19.80 8.22
C LYS A 323 -16.07 20.55 7.07
N LEU A 324 -16.18 19.93 5.91
CA LEU A 324 -16.68 20.57 4.69
C LEU A 324 -18.14 20.25 4.37
N SER A 325 -18.88 19.68 5.32
CA SER A 325 -20.27 19.22 5.14
C SER A 325 -21.26 20.30 4.69
N GLU A 326 -20.92 21.58 4.85
CA GLU A 326 -21.78 22.71 4.46
C GLU A 326 -21.46 23.26 3.05
N PHE A 327 -20.38 22.81 2.42
CA PHE A 327 -19.90 23.36 1.15
C PHE A 327 -20.26 22.48 -0.06
N LYS A 328 -21.46 22.68 -0.60
CA LYS A 328 -21.92 21.99 -1.81
C LYS A 328 -21.17 22.47 -3.07
N GLY A 329 -21.20 21.66 -4.13
CA GLY A 329 -20.62 22.02 -5.44
C GLY A 329 -19.48 21.14 -5.92
N GLY A 330 -19.42 19.89 -5.43
CA GLY A 330 -18.47 18.89 -5.91
C GLY A 330 -17.03 19.07 -5.39
N MET A 331 -16.13 18.21 -5.85
CA MET A 331 -14.74 18.14 -5.39
C MET A 331 -13.93 19.44 -5.58
N GLU A 332 -14.28 20.27 -6.56
CA GLU A 332 -13.54 21.52 -6.79
C GLU A 332 -13.82 22.56 -5.68
N VAL A 333 -15.06 22.65 -5.20
CA VAL A 333 -15.40 23.49 -4.05
C VAL A 333 -14.72 22.95 -2.78
N GLN A 334 -14.75 21.63 -2.58
CA GLN A 334 -14.06 20.99 -1.46
C GLN A 334 -12.56 21.34 -1.46
N ARG A 335 -11.90 21.20 -2.61
CA ARG A 335 -10.48 21.54 -2.81
C ARG A 335 -10.19 22.99 -2.44
N GLN A 336 -11.01 23.92 -2.92
CA GLN A 336 -10.84 25.34 -2.65
C GLN A 336 -11.00 25.65 -1.16
N LYS A 337 -11.98 25.05 -0.48
CA LYS A 337 -12.23 25.23 0.95
C LYS A 337 -11.13 24.64 1.84
N VAL A 338 -10.54 23.51 1.46
CA VAL A 338 -9.33 22.99 2.14
C VAL A 338 -8.20 24.02 2.07
N ILE A 339 -7.93 24.60 0.90
CA ILE A 339 -6.85 25.59 0.73
C ILE A 339 -7.14 26.86 1.54
N GLU A 340 -8.39 27.31 1.58
CA GLU A 340 -8.82 28.45 2.40
C GLU A 340 -8.57 28.20 3.89
N ALA A 341 -9.01 27.05 4.43
CA ALA A 341 -8.78 26.67 5.82
C ALA A 341 -7.29 26.55 6.19
N LEU A 342 -6.44 26.12 5.24
CA LEU A 342 -5.01 26.03 5.47
C LEU A 342 -4.33 27.41 5.50
N LYS A 343 -4.89 28.41 4.82
CA LYS A 343 -4.40 29.81 4.84
C LYS A 343 -4.91 30.57 6.06
N ASP A 344 -6.17 30.37 6.41
CA ASP A 344 -6.83 30.97 7.57
C ASP A 344 -7.40 29.89 8.49
N LYS A 345 -6.62 29.57 9.52
CA LYS A 345 -6.97 28.55 10.53
C LYS A 345 -8.00 29.03 11.55
N SER A 346 -8.45 30.29 11.47
CA SER A 346 -9.50 30.83 12.34
C SER A 346 -10.92 30.56 11.80
N CYS A 347 -11.03 29.97 10.61
CA CYS A 347 -12.33 29.68 10.01
C CYS A 347 -13.12 28.65 10.84
N ASN A 348 -14.45 28.79 10.85
CA ASN A 348 -15.36 28.00 11.67
C ASN A 348 -15.50 26.51 11.28
N TYR A 349 -14.77 26.08 10.24
CA TYR A 349 -14.78 24.71 9.72
C TYR A 349 -13.39 24.03 9.78
N PHE A 350 -12.41 24.68 10.42
CA PHE A 350 -11.10 24.14 10.76
C PHE A 350 -11.01 23.93 12.28
N TYR A 351 -10.53 22.76 12.71
CA TYR A 351 -10.38 22.42 14.13
C TYR A 351 -8.99 21.86 14.39
N ASN A 352 -8.48 22.16 15.58
CA ASN A 352 -7.15 21.75 16.04
C ASN A 352 -7.25 21.13 17.44
N GLU A 353 -7.63 19.86 17.48
CA GLU A 353 -8.05 19.15 18.71
C GLU A 353 -7.22 17.88 18.94
N LYS A 354 -7.18 17.37 20.17
CA LYS A 354 -6.45 16.13 20.49
C LYS A 354 -7.17 14.87 20.02
#